data_AF-A0A5C3QQS8-F1
#
_entry.id   AF-A0A5C3QQS8-F1
#
_cell.length_a   1.000
_cell.length_b   1.000
_cell.length_c   1.000
_cell.angle_alpha   90.00
_cell.angle_beta   90.00
_cell.angle_gamma   90.00
#
_symmetry.space_group_name_H-M   'P 1'
#
loop_
_entity.id
_entity.type
_entity.pdbx_description
1 polymer ?
#
loop_
_entity_poly.entity_id
_entity_poly.type
_entity_poly.pdbx_seq_one_letter_code
_entity_poly.pdbx_strand_id
1 'polypeptide(L)'
;MNRNRIFTRDEVHHIVAENEQRRSKLLTLDVIRWCDLPWPMLRKPETPEDITLGGIDGYVRNPYHPEQGRSERDRVKDHIKYWHPDRFETKLLPRVPEEEQEMVKTGAGIVARTLNELMSSVG
;
A
#
# COMPACT_ATOMS: atom_id res chain seq x y z
N MET A 1 -16.37 4.81 13.43
CA MET A 1 -15.31 5.39 12.56
C MET A 1 -15.93 5.82 11.23
N ASN A 2 -15.97 7.12 10.92
CA ASN A 2 -16.62 7.64 9.71
C ASN A 2 -15.82 7.24 8.45
N ARG A 3 -16.36 6.28 7.69
CA ARG A 3 -15.76 5.69 6.47
C ARG A 3 -15.83 6.59 5.23
N ASN A 4 -16.34 7.83 5.33
CA ASN A 4 -16.78 8.60 4.16
C ASN A 4 -16.13 10.00 3.99
N ARG A 5 -14.82 10.14 4.25
CA ARG A 5 -14.10 11.37 3.85
C ARG A 5 -13.78 11.31 2.37
N ILE A 6 -14.26 12.30 1.63
CA ILE A 6 -13.84 12.55 0.26
C ILE A 6 -12.49 13.27 0.32
N PHE A 7 -11.49 12.74 -0.37
CA PHE A 7 -10.19 13.40 -0.53
C PHE A 7 -10.23 14.29 -1.77
N THR A 8 -9.70 15.50 -1.65
CA THR A 8 -9.49 16.41 -2.77
C THR A 8 -8.36 15.91 -3.67
N ARG A 9 -8.29 16.42 -4.91
CA ARG A 9 -7.20 16.08 -5.85
C ARG A 9 -5.82 16.34 -5.24
N ASP A 10 -5.63 17.50 -4.64
CA ASP A 10 -4.34 17.89 -4.06
C ASP A 10 -3.93 17.00 -2.89
N GLU A 11 -4.89 16.59 -2.05
CA GLU A 11 -4.63 15.62 -0.97
C GLU A 11 -4.25 14.25 -1.52
N VAL A 12 -4.95 13.74 -2.53
CA VAL A 12 -4.61 12.47 -3.17
C VAL A 12 -3.20 12.52 -3.76
N HIS A 13 -2.86 13.59 -4.49
CA HIS A 13 -1.53 13.78 -5.06
C HIS A 13 -0.45 13.81 -3.97
N HIS A 14 -0.69 14.55 -2.89
CA HIS A 14 0.24 14.64 -1.77
C HIS A 14 0.45 13.28 -1.09
N ILE A 15 -0.62 12.54 -0.82
CA ILE A 15 -0.55 11.23 -0.17
C ILE A 15 0.18 10.20 -1.05
N VAL A 16 -0.10 10.16 -2.35
CA VAL A 16 0.58 9.24 -3.28
C VAL A 16 2.06 9.56 -3.36
N ALA A 17 2.42 10.85 -3.51
CA ALA A 17 3.82 11.28 -3.53
C ALA A 17 4.56 10.95 -2.22
N GLU A 18 3.90 11.12 -1.07
CA GLU A 18 4.44 10.77 0.24
C GLU A 18 4.68 9.26 0.36
N ASN A 19 3.76 8.43 -0.13
CA ASN A 19 3.90 6.99 -0.15
C ASN A 19 5.03 6.53 -1.08
N GLU A 20 5.18 7.14 -2.25
CA GLU A 20 6.33 6.88 -3.14
C GLU A 20 7.65 7.25 -2.46
N GLN A 21 7.70 8.38 -1.77
CA GLN A 21 8.88 8.79 -1.02
C GLN A 21 9.20 7.81 0.12
N ARG A 22 8.20 7.39 0.90
CA ARG A 22 8.35 6.36 1.95
C ARG A 22 8.89 5.07 1.37
N ARG A 23 8.33 4.61 0.24
CA ARG A 23 8.77 3.40 -0.45
C ARG A 23 10.26 3.43 -0.78
N SER A 24 10.77 4.54 -1.28
CA SER A 24 12.21 4.68 -1.56
C SER A 24 13.05 4.73 -0.27
N LYS A 25 12.56 5.43 0.77
CA LYS A 25 13.24 5.52 2.07
C LYS A 25 13.33 4.18 2.81
N LEU A 26 12.34 3.30 2.68
CA LEU A 26 12.35 1.98 3.35
C LEU A 26 13.59 1.16 3.01
N LEU A 27 14.13 1.31 1.80
CA LEU A 27 15.32 0.58 1.39
C LEU A 27 16.56 0.98 2.20
N THR A 28 16.57 2.18 2.80
CA THR A 28 17.71 2.73 3.54
C THR A 28 17.54 2.71 5.06
N LEU A 29 16.39 2.28 5.59
CA LEU A 29 16.09 2.29 7.03
C LEU A 29 16.53 1.01 7.74
N ASP A 30 17.43 1.07 8.71
CA ASP A 30 17.86 -0.15 9.42
C ASP A 30 16.71 -0.86 10.16
N VAL A 31 15.73 -0.08 10.63
CA VAL A 31 14.52 -0.56 11.30
C VAL A 31 13.30 -0.02 10.58
N ILE A 32 12.34 -0.90 10.27
CA ILE A 32 11.07 -0.56 9.63
C ILE A 32 9.93 -0.85 10.59
N ARG A 33 9.13 0.15 10.93
CA ARG A 33 7.90 -0.02 11.73
C ARG A 33 6.69 -0.12 10.81
N TRP A 34 5.58 -0.63 11.34
CA TRP A 34 4.26 -0.61 10.69
C TRP A 34 3.92 0.76 10.11
N CYS A 35 4.29 1.81 10.85
CA CYS A 35 3.98 3.17 10.51
C CYS A 35 4.88 3.74 9.38
N ASP A 36 5.99 3.09 9.04
CA ASP A 36 6.86 3.51 7.94
C ASP A 36 6.40 2.97 6.59
N LEU A 37 5.61 1.90 6.61
CA LEU A 37 5.16 1.21 5.40
C LEU A 37 4.20 2.08 4.58
N PRO A 38 4.43 2.22 3.26
CA PRO A 38 3.57 2.95 2.35
C PRO A 38 2.38 2.08 1.96
N TRP A 39 1.51 1.80 2.93
CA TRP A 39 0.26 1.09 2.69
C TRP A 39 -0.48 1.75 1.52
N PRO A 40 -0.92 0.99 0.49
CA PRO A 40 -1.56 1.54 -0.70
C PRO A 40 -3.00 1.96 -0.37
N MET A 41 -3.16 2.93 0.53
CA MET A 41 -4.40 3.42 1.09
C MET A 41 -4.27 4.93 1.33
N LEU A 42 -5.34 5.69 1.07
CA LEU A 42 -5.35 7.14 1.33
C LEU A 42 -5.35 7.47 2.83
N ARG A 43 -5.86 6.55 3.64
CA ARG A 43 -5.72 6.56 5.09
C ARG A 43 -4.77 5.45 5.47
N LYS A 44 -3.71 5.81 6.18
CA LYS A 44 -2.79 4.85 6.75
C LYS A 44 -3.54 3.97 7.76
N PRO A 45 -3.50 2.63 7.63
CA PRO A 45 -4.12 1.72 8.58
C PRO A 45 -3.37 1.76 9.92
N GLU A 46 -4.09 1.63 11.03
CA GLU A 46 -3.50 1.46 12.36
C GLU A 46 -3.30 -0.02 12.69
N THR A 47 -4.19 -0.88 12.16
CA THR A 47 -4.10 -2.34 12.31
C THR A 47 -4.37 -3.05 10.98
N PRO A 48 -4.06 -4.36 10.85
CA PRO A 48 -4.37 -5.13 9.65
C PRO A 48 -5.86 -5.11 9.25
N GLU A 49 -6.78 -5.01 10.21
CA GLU A 49 -8.23 -4.97 9.99
C GLU A 49 -8.69 -3.69 9.28
N ASP A 50 -7.92 -2.61 9.34
CA ASP A 50 -8.21 -1.38 8.60
C ASP A 50 -7.94 -1.53 7.09
N ILE A 51 -7.15 -2.55 6.70
CA ILE A 51 -6.80 -2.81 5.31
C ILE A 51 -7.98 -3.51 4.63
N THR A 52 -8.59 -2.82 3.67
CA THR A 52 -9.81 -3.28 3.00
C THR A 52 -9.68 -3.17 1.49
N LEU A 53 -10.46 -3.99 0.77
CA LEU A 53 -10.57 -3.94 -0.70
C LEU A 53 -10.89 -2.53 -1.18
N GLY A 54 -11.94 -1.90 -0.62
CA GLY A 54 -12.32 -0.54 -1.01
C GLY A 54 -11.28 0.53 -0.68
N GLY A 55 -10.51 0.34 0.41
CA GLY A 55 -9.43 1.25 0.76
C GLY A 55 -8.25 1.19 -0.22
N ILE A 56 -7.89 -0.02 -0.66
CA ILE A 56 -6.82 -0.24 -1.64
C ILE A 56 -7.28 0.18 -3.05
N ASP A 57 -8.49 -0.19 -3.44
CA ASP A 57 -9.06 0.20 -4.74
C ASP A 57 -9.17 1.72 -4.88
N GLY A 58 -9.71 2.39 -3.85
CA GLY A 58 -9.83 3.84 -3.80
C GLY A 58 -8.51 4.60 -3.78
N TYR A 59 -7.38 3.92 -3.51
CA TYR A 59 -6.04 4.45 -3.67
C TYR A 59 -5.49 4.20 -5.08
N VAL A 60 -5.46 2.94 -5.52
CA VAL A 60 -4.79 2.53 -6.78
C VAL A 60 -5.55 3.01 -8.03
N ARG A 61 -6.89 3.04 -7.96
CA ARG A 61 -7.77 3.49 -9.04
C ARG A 61 -8.38 4.87 -8.79
N ASN A 62 -7.79 5.65 -7.87
CA ASN A 62 -8.32 6.97 -7.61
C ASN A 62 -8.35 7.80 -8.92
N PRO A 63 -9.46 8.48 -9.26
CA PRO A 63 -9.52 9.32 -10.47
C PRO A 63 -8.50 10.47 -10.44
N TYR A 64 -8.04 10.86 -9.25
CA TYR A 64 -7.01 11.86 -9.04
C TYR A 64 -5.60 11.24 -8.87
N HIS A 65 -5.36 10.00 -9.29
CA HIS A 65 -4.02 9.43 -9.22
C HIS A 65 -3.03 10.26 -10.07
N PRO A 66 -1.83 10.65 -9.57
CA PRO A 66 -0.92 11.53 -10.31
C PRO A 66 -0.40 10.90 -11.63
N GLU A 67 -0.20 9.59 -11.67
CA GLU A 67 0.20 8.85 -12.89
C GLU A 67 -0.98 8.62 -13.87
N GLN A 68 -1.50 9.69 -14.48
CA GLN A 68 -2.61 9.61 -15.46
C GLN A 68 -2.21 8.95 -16.81
N GLY A 69 -0.91 8.88 -17.12
CA GLY A 69 -0.40 8.26 -18.35
C GLY A 69 -0.24 6.74 -18.28
N ARG A 70 -0.48 6.12 -17.12
CA ARG A 70 -0.37 4.66 -16.93
C ARG A 70 -1.74 4.04 -16.76
N SER A 71 -1.93 2.85 -17.34
CA SER A 71 -3.17 2.11 -17.17
C SER A 71 -3.37 1.69 -15.70
N GLU A 72 -4.62 1.59 -15.26
CA GLU A 72 -4.94 1.05 -13.92
C GLU A 72 -4.30 -0.32 -13.71
N ARG A 73 -4.31 -1.16 -14.75
CA ARG A 73 -3.70 -2.48 -14.75
C ARG A 73 -2.21 -2.43 -14.44
N ASP A 74 -1.48 -1.47 -15.02
CA ASP A 74 -0.04 -1.34 -14.79
C ASP A 74 0.26 -0.85 -13.38
N ARG A 75 -0.56 0.06 -12.84
CA ARG A 75 -0.45 0.50 -11.43
C ARG A 75 -0.68 -0.66 -10.47
N VAL A 76 -1.72 -1.46 -10.69
CA VAL A 76 -2.00 -2.67 -9.88
C VAL A 76 -0.84 -3.66 -9.96
N LYS A 77 -0.32 -3.96 -11.16
CA LYS A 77 0.83 -4.86 -11.35
C LYS A 77 2.07 -4.40 -10.57
N ASP A 78 2.35 -3.11 -10.56
CA ASP A 78 3.52 -2.57 -9.85
C ASP A 78 3.38 -2.68 -8.33
N HIS A 79 2.18 -2.48 -7.80
CA HIS A 79 1.90 -2.76 -6.39
C HIS A 79 2.02 -4.25 -6.08
N ILE A 80 1.52 -5.16 -6.94
CA ILE A 80 1.68 -6.61 -6.76
C ILE A 80 3.15 -6.99 -6.67
N LYS A 81 3.99 -6.48 -7.58
CA LYS A 81 5.44 -6.75 -7.57
C LYS A 81 6.10 -6.29 -6.27
N TYR A 82 5.66 -5.17 -5.71
CA TYR A 82 6.22 -4.62 -4.48
C TYR A 82 5.80 -5.41 -3.24
N TRP A 83 4.51 -5.73 -3.14
CA TRP A 83 3.92 -6.45 -2.01
C TRP A 83 4.00 -7.97 -2.15
N HIS A 84 4.68 -8.48 -3.18
CA HIS A 84 4.85 -9.91 -3.37
C HIS A 84 5.55 -10.53 -2.16
N PRO A 85 5.00 -11.62 -1.56
CA PRO A 85 5.55 -12.22 -0.34
C PRO A 85 7.04 -12.50 -0.42
N ASP A 86 7.52 -13.10 -1.53
CA ASP A 86 8.93 -13.39 -1.73
C ASP A 86 9.83 -12.15 -1.55
N ARG A 87 9.49 -11.00 -2.14
CA ARG A 87 10.30 -9.79 -1.98
C ARG A 87 10.11 -9.15 -0.61
N PHE A 88 8.88 -9.10 -0.13
CA PHE A 88 8.55 -8.43 1.12
C PHE A 88 9.13 -9.16 2.33
N GLU A 89 8.92 -10.48 2.42
CA GLU A 89 9.38 -11.31 3.52
C GLU A 89 10.90 -11.50 3.53
N THR A 90 11.59 -11.39 2.38
CA THR A 90 13.05 -11.52 2.32
C THR A 90 13.79 -10.20 2.49
N LYS A 91 13.20 -9.05 2.13
CA LYS A 91 13.90 -7.74 2.12
C LYS A 91 13.44 -6.76 3.19
N LEU A 92 12.15 -6.77 3.54
CA LEU A 92 11.55 -5.77 4.44
C LEU A 92 11.23 -6.38 5.81
N LEU A 93 10.56 -7.53 5.84
CA LEU A 93 10.16 -8.17 7.10
C LEU A 93 11.31 -8.42 8.10
N PRO A 94 12.54 -8.82 7.68
CA PRO A 94 13.65 -9.02 8.61
C PRO A 94 14.16 -7.74 9.29
N ARG A 95 13.79 -6.56 8.76
CA ARG A 95 14.10 -5.24 9.33
C ARG A 95 12.98 -4.73 10.24
N VAL A 96 11.88 -5.48 10.34
CA VAL A 96 10.77 -5.16 11.24
C VAL A 96 11.10 -5.74 12.62
N PRO A 97 10.93 -4.95 13.69
CA PRO A 97 11.07 -5.43 15.07
C PRO A 97 10.15 -6.62 15.34
N GLU A 98 10.64 -7.58 16.11
CA GLU A 98 9.94 -8.85 16.38
C GLU A 98 8.50 -8.63 16.87
N GLU A 99 8.29 -7.61 17.70
CA GLU A 99 6.97 -7.25 18.24
C GLU A 99 5.95 -6.79 17.18
N GLU A 100 6.40 -6.36 15.99
CA GLU A 100 5.54 -5.89 14.89
C GLU A 100 5.56 -6.83 13.68
N GLN A 101 6.44 -7.85 13.65
CA GLN A 101 6.62 -8.71 12.47
C GLN A 101 5.32 -9.40 12.06
N GLU A 102 4.60 -10.02 12.99
CA GLU A 102 3.38 -10.76 12.66
C GLU A 102 2.26 -9.82 12.18
N MET A 103 2.16 -8.63 12.78
CA MET A 103 1.23 -7.59 12.37
C MET A 103 1.53 -7.12 10.94
N VAL A 104 2.80 -6.76 10.67
CA VAL A 104 3.26 -6.32 9.35
C VAL A 104 3.08 -7.41 8.29
N LYS A 105 3.44 -8.66 8.61
CA LYS A 105 3.28 -9.80 7.71
C LYS A 105 1.81 -10.04 7.36
N THR A 106 0.92 -9.97 8.35
CA THR A 106 -0.52 -10.10 8.16
C THR A 106 -1.05 -9.00 7.24
N GLY A 107 -0.69 -7.74 7.52
CA GLY A 107 -1.10 -6.60 6.70
C GLY A 107 -0.59 -6.69 5.25
N ALA A 108 0.68 -7.04 5.06
CA ALA A 108 1.28 -7.24 3.74
C ALA A 108 0.58 -8.37 2.96
N GLY A 109 0.22 -9.46 3.64
CA GLY A 109 -0.54 -10.57 3.06
C GLY A 109 -1.94 -10.17 2.61
N ILE A 110 -2.65 -9.34 3.40
CA ILE A 110 -3.95 -8.77 3.01
C ILE A 110 -3.79 -7.91 1.76
N VAL A 111 -2.83 -6.97 1.76
CA VAL A 111 -2.55 -6.10 0.61
C VAL A 111 -2.26 -6.91 -0.65
N ALA A 112 -1.36 -7.90 -0.58
CA ALA A 112 -1.00 -8.74 -1.71
C ALA A 112 -2.21 -9.48 -2.28
N ARG A 113 -3.05 -10.05 -1.42
CA ARG A 113 -4.28 -10.75 -1.84
C ARG A 113 -5.26 -9.79 -2.51
N THR A 114 -5.53 -8.65 -1.89
CA THR A 114 -6.44 -7.63 -2.42
C THR A 114 -5.99 -7.10 -3.77
N LEU A 115 -4.68 -6.85 -3.95
CA LEU A 115 -4.16 -6.41 -5.25
C LEU A 115 -4.34 -7.46 -6.35
N ASN A 116 -4.18 -8.75 -6.03
CA ASN A 116 -4.44 -9.84 -6.99
C ASN A 116 -5.94 -9.96 -7.34
N GLU A 117 -6.82 -9.74 -6.37
CA GLU A 117 -8.27 -9.67 -6.59
C GLU A 117 -8.62 -8.51 -7.53
N LEU A 118 -8.06 -7.32 -7.28
CA LEU A 118 -8.23 -6.16 -8.15
C LEU A 118 -7.71 -6.43 -9.57
N MET A 119 -6.55 -7.07 -9.71
CA MET A 119 -5.98 -7.43 -11.00
C MET A 119 -6.88 -8.38 -11.80
N SER A 120 -7.55 -9.30 -11.11
CA SER A 120 -8.49 -10.25 -11.74
C SER A 120 -9.79 -9.56 -12.18
N SER A 121 -10.14 -8.45 -11.54
CA SER A 121 -11.26 -7.60 -11.90
C SER A 121 -10.95 -6.60 -13.02
N VAL A 122 -9.66 -6.28 -13.29
CA VAL A 122 -9.23 -5.51 -14.47
C VAL A 122 -9.08 -6.47 -15.67
N GLY A 123 -10.20 -6.76 -16.34
CA GLY A 123 -10.22 -7.52 -17.60
C GLY A 123 -9.39 -6.86 -18.69
#